data_AF-H3D6N3-F1
#
_entry.id   AF-H3D6N3-F1
#
_cell.length_a   1.000
_cell.length_b   1.000
_cell.length_c   1.000
_cell.angle_alpha   90.00
_cell.angle_beta   90.00
_cell.angle_gamma   90.00
#
_symmetry.space_group_name_H-M   'P 1'
#
loop_
_entity.id
_entity.type
_entity.pdbx_description
1 polymer ?
#
loop_
_entity_poly.entity_id
_entity_poly.type
_entity_poly.pdbx_seq_one_letter_code
_entity_poly.pdbx_strand_id
1 'polypeptide(L)'
;QQAASRLISDLFLQGALTHGDRRATESRDLSKYNFENKYGTKALDKITKSIMGHIENKVPPPQDYPGGGAMFFRDMKLGMMDVGILCKDPRFGISTEKDCSITKFLNRILGLEVHKQNSLFQYFTDNFDYLIEKDKKEGKYDMGILDLAPGNDEIYEERQENFLTAGNPQDGQVILYKISVDRGMPWDEAYNRSLKLSGPDEGFYLSLKLRGNHPCVLLAEQGRGKNFIVYKPNIGKQTQTESLDHLQQRYRKVTPEEARDSWENQFTFSFKKCSHANWNGKCKKIEEGQECLQGMRLRQYHMLCGTLLRVWKRVADVVSDITSSSILQIVRLKTKQHNKQVGIKIPESCVARVREELLQMDEEQKLSQNVKQRTQSGSVSQLPRVKAL
;
A
#
# COMPACT_ATOMS: atom_id res chain seq x y z
N GLN A 1 1.73 25.51 -0.04
CA GLN A 1 1.25 24.16 -0.46
C GLN A 1 2.26 23.37 -1.31
N GLN A 2 2.91 23.92 -2.35
CA GLN A 2 3.93 23.19 -3.14
C GLN A 2 5.28 22.96 -2.40
N ALA A 3 5.65 23.82 -1.45
CA ALA A 3 6.91 23.69 -0.70
C ALA A 3 6.88 22.58 0.37
N ALA A 4 5.73 22.36 1.02
CA ALA A 4 5.57 21.33 2.06
C ALA A 4 5.59 19.90 1.47
N SER A 5 5.05 19.72 0.26
CA SER A 5 5.10 18.44 -0.47
C SER A 5 6.52 18.10 -0.95
N ARG A 6 7.34 19.12 -1.24
CA ARG A 6 8.77 18.94 -1.52
C ARG A 6 9.53 18.57 -0.26
N LEU A 7 9.28 19.23 0.86
CA LEU A 7 9.91 18.93 2.15
C LEU A 7 9.62 17.51 2.67
N ILE A 8 8.41 16.97 2.47
CA ILE A 8 8.10 15.58 2.84
C ILE A 8 8.80 14.58 1.89
N SER A 9 8.92 14.93 0.61
CA SER A 9 9.69 14.13 -0.36
C SER A 9 11.20 14.18 -0.05
N ASP A 10 11.72 15.34 0.36
CA ASP A 10 13.12 15.57 0.72
C ASP A 10 13.50 14.95 2.08
N LEU A 11 12.60 14.98 3.08
CA LEU A 11 12.83 14.30 4.36
C LEU A 11 12.76 12.77 4.25
N PHE A 12 11.98 12.22 3.32
CA PHE A 12 12.01 10.78 3.05
C PHE A 12 13.29 10.39 2.30
N LEU A 13 13.85 11.32 1.50
CA LEU A 13 15.19 11.19 0.94
C LEU A 13 16.27 11.28 2.03
N GLN A 14 16.11 12.12 3.06
CA GLN A 14 17.04 12.22 4.19
C GLN A 14 16.58 11.32 5.36
N GLY A 15 16.90 10.03 5.28
CA GLY A 15 16.78 9.08 6.40
C GLY A 15 17.60 9.48 7.63
N ALA A 16 17.13 10.47 8.39
CA ALA A 16 17.76 10.96 9.59
C ALA A 16 17.20 10.23 10.81
N LEU A 17 17.62 8.98 11.00
CA LEU A 17 17.73 8.36 12.33
C LEU A 17 18.58 7.07 12.30
N THR A 18 19.82 7.17 11.81
CA THR A 18 20.95 6.38 12.34
C THR A 18 22.22 7.24 12.33
N HIS A 19 22.52 7.79 13.51
CA HIS A 19 23.77 8.37 14.02
C HIS A 19 24.85 8.95 13.06
N GLY A 20 25.00 10.28 13.14
CA GLY A 20 26.27 11.00 13.38
C GLY A 20 27.45 10.85 12.41
N ASP A 21 27.59 11.79 11.46
CA ASP A 21 28.76 12.70 11.31
C ASP A 21 28.46 13.70 10.17
N ARG A 22 29.02 14.91 10.26
CA ARG A 22 28.60 16.13 9.56
C ARG A 22 29.35 16.41 8.25
N ARG A 23 29.82 15.39 7.51
CA ARG A 23 30.57 15.60 6.26
C ARG A 23 30.21 14.59 5.18
N ALA A 24 29.45 15.02 4.17
CA ALA A 24 29.65 14.68 2.76
C ALA A 24 28.48 15.22 1.93
N THR A 25 28.70 16.33 1.24
CA THR A 25 27.93 16.75 0.07
C THR A 25 28.22 15.80 -1.08
N GLU A 26 27.36 14.81 -1.29
CA GLU A 26 27.17 14.15 -2.59
C GLU A 26 25.81 13.43 -2.57
N SER A 27 24.88 13.91 -3.38
CA SER A 27 23.53 13.40 -3.57
C SER A 27 23.54 11.96 -4.10
N ARG A 28 23.58 10.99 -3.18
CA ARG A 28 23.29 9.58 -3.45
C ARG A 28 21.87 9.27 -2.98
N ASP A 29 21.07 8.76 -3.90
CA ASP A 29 19.66 8.41 -3.71
C ASP A 29 19.51 7.36 -2.59
N LEU A 30 19.11 7.79 -1.40
CA LEU A 30 19.03 6.96 -0.19
C LEU A 30 17.90 5.91 -0.26
N SER A 31 17.02 5.98 -1.26
CA SER A 31 16.05 4.93 -1.55
C SER A 31 16.69 3.59 -1.90
N LYS A 32 17.97 3.59 -2.32
CA LYS A 32 18.72 2.38 -2.68
C LYS A 32 18.94 1.42 -1.50
N TYR A 33 18.81 1.90 -0.26
CA TYR A 33 19.07 1.12 0.95
C TYR A 33 17.81 0.87 1.81
N ASN A 34 16.62 1.22 1.32
CA ASN A 34 15.37 0.89 2.00
C ASN A 34 14.91 -0.54 1.67
N PHE A 35 15.43 -1.51 2.41
CA PHE A 35 15.10 -2.94 2.24
C PHE A 35 13.80 -3.35 2.98
N GLU A 36 13.21 -2.48 3.80
CA GLU A 36 11.96 -2.75 4.52
C GLU A 36 10.73 -2.48 3.64
N ASN A 37 10.67 -3.18 2.51
CA ASN A 37 9.56 -3.10 1.57
C ASN A 37 9.21 -4.49 1.00
N LYS A 38 8.14 -4.56 0.20
CA LYS A 38 7.67 -5.82 -0.40
C LYS A 38 8.73 -6.50 -1.28
N TYR A 39 9.67 -5.74 -1.86
CA TYR A 39 10.75 -6.26 -2.68
C TYR A 39 11.84 -6.87 -1.81
N GLY A 40 12.16 -6.27 -0.66
CA GLY A 40 13.13 -6.83 0.29
C GLY A 40 12.67 -8.18 0.83
N THR A 41 11.43 -8.29 1.30
CA THR A 41 10.88 -9.57 1.79
C THR A 41 10.87 -10.64 0.69
N LYS A 42 10.52 -10.27 -0.55
CA LYS A 42 10.53 -11.19 -1.69
C LYS A 42 11.94 -11.59 -2.10
N ALA A 43 12.89 -10.65 -2.07
CA ALA A 43 14.29 -10.92 -2.37
C ALA A 43 14.87 -11.89 -1.34
N LEU A 44 14.61 -11.67 -0.05
CA LEU A 44 15.01 -12.55 1.03
C LEU A 44 14.45 -13.97 0.85
N ASP A 45 13.13 -14.10 0.67
CA ASP A 45 12.48 -15.40 0.42
C ASP A 45 13.10 -16.13 -0.79
N LYS A 46 13.38 -15.39 -1.86
CA LYS A 46 13.95 -15.94 -3.09
C LYS A 46 15.40 -16.40 -2.91
N ILE A 47 16.26 -15.61 -2.26
CA ILE A 47 17.64 -16.05 -2.02
C ILE A 47 17.69 -17.24 -1.09
N THR A 48 16.82 -17.30 -0.07
CA THR A 48 16.84 -18.41 0.87
C THR A 48 16.39 -19.70 0.19
N LYS A 49 15.31 -19.67 -0.60
CA LYS A 49 14.90 -20.82 -1.42
C LYS A 49 15.94 -21.24 -2.45
N SER A 50 16.67 -20.28 -3.04
CA SER A 50 17.75 -20.56 -3.98
C SER A 50 18.93 -21.25 -3.30
N ILE A 51 19.37 -20.77 -2.13
CA ILE A 51 20.48 -21.35 -1.36
C ILE A 51 20.13 -22.75 -0.85
N MET A 52 18.84 -22.99 -0.55
CA MET A 52 18.34 -24.32 -0.20
C MET A 52 18.25 -25.28 -1.40
N GLY A 53 18.34 -24.78 -2.63
CA GLY A 53 18.19 -25.57 -3.86
C GLY A 53 16.75 -25.86 -4.25
N HIS A 54 15.77 -25.13 -3.69
CA HIS A 54 14.35 -25.33 -3.98
C HIS A 54 13.90 -24.67 -5.29
N ILE A 55 14.63 -23.65 -5.73
CA ILE A 55 14.32 -22.89 -6.95
C ILE A 55 15.61 -22.58 -7.72
N GLU A 56 15.50 -22.52 -9.04
CA GLU A 56 16.52 -21.92 -9.88
C GLU A 56 16.38 -20.40 -9.85
N ASN A 57 17.47 -19.71 -9.51
CA ASN A 57 17.48 -18.26 -9.48
C ASN A 57 18.06 -17.69 -10.76
N LYS A 58 17.40 -16.66 -11.30
CA LYS A 58 17.81 -15.94 -12.51
C LYS A 58 19.03 -15.02 -12.28
N VAL A 59 19.31 -14.69 -11.03
CA VAL A 59 20.47 -13.89 -10.65
C VAL A 59 21.60 -14.86 -10.28
N PRO A 60 22.76 -14.80 -10.97
CA PRO A 60 23.90 -15.67 -10.68
C PRO A 60 24.53 -15.33 -9.33
N PRO A 61 25.21 -16.28 -8.67
CA PRO A 61 25.99 -16.00 -7.47
C PRO A 61 27.17 -15.06 -7.79
N PRO A 62 27.76 -14.39 -6.79
CA PRO A 62 28.92 -13.52 -6.99
C PRO A 62 30.06 -14.25 -7.71
N GLN A 63 30.54 -13.70 -8.84
CA GLN A 63 31.56 -14.35 -9.67
C GLN A 63 32.93 -14.43 -8.99
N ASP A 64 33.21 -13.49 -8.10
CA ASP A 64 34.48 -13.37 -7.38
C ASP A 64 34.55 -14.26 -6.12
N TYR A 65 33.56 -15.14 -5.88
CA TYR A 65 33.56 -16.01 -4.71
C TYR A 65 34.62 -17.12 -4.83
N PRO A 66 35.51 -17.33 -3.84
CA PRO A 66 36.50 -18.40 -3.84
C PRO A 66 35.85 -19.77 -4.00
N GLY A 67 36.24 -20.50 -5.06
CA GLY A 67 35.66 -21.82 -5.37
C GLY A 67 34.37 -21.78 -6.20
N GLY A 68 33.96 -20.61 -6.70
CA GLY A 68 32.86 -20.44 -7.64
C GLY A 68 31.47 -20.60 -7.03
N GLY A 69 30.44 -20.55 -7.90
CA GLY A 69 29.03 -20.51 -7.48
C GLY A 69 28.56 -21.72 -6.68
N ALA A 70 29.09 -22.92 -6.95
CA ALA A 70 28.74 -24.13 -6.21
C ALA A 70 29.24 -24.08 -4.77
N MET A 71 30.45 -23.57 -4.55
CA MET A 71 31.01 -23.36 -3.21
C MET A 71 30.28 -22.26 -2.47
N PHE A 72 29.90 -21.18 -3.15
CA PHE A 72 29.06 -20.13 -2.58
C PHE A 72 27.77 -20.70 -1.97
N PHE A 73 26.98 -21.47 -2.73
CA PHE A 73 25.71 -22.02 -2.20
C PHE A 73 25.92 -22.97 -1.02
N ARG A 74 26.99 -23.78 -1.06
CA ARG A 74 27.35 -24.68 0.05
C ARG A 74 27.73 -23.90 1.31
N ASP A 75 28.62 -22.92 1.17
CA ASP A 75 29.12 -22.11 2.28
C ASP A 75 28.02 -21.23 2.89
N MET A 76 27.18 -20.62 2.04
CA MET A 76 26.05 -19.82 2.51
C MET A 76 24.99 -20.68 3.20
N LYS A 77 24.76 -21.91 2.74
CA LYS A 77 23.83 -22.83 3.39
C LYS A 77 24.30 -23.18 4.81
N LEU A 78 25.58 -23.49 4.98
CA LEU A 78 26.17 -23.76 6.29
C LEU A 78 26.17 -22.50 7.17
N GLY A 79 26.66 -21.38 6.65
CA GLY A 79 26.72 -20.12 7.38
C GLY A 79 25.33 -19.66 7.85
N MET A 80 24.32 -19.71 6.99
CA MET A 80 22.94 -19.33 7.34
C MET A 80 22.31 -20.27 8.38
N MET A 81 22.76 -21.52 8.48
CA MET A 81 22.35 -22.42 9.56
C MET A 81 23.04 -22.05 10.87
N ASP A 82 24.33 -21.73 10.83
CA ASP A 82 25.13 -21.37 12.01
C ASP A 82 24.64 -20.06 12.66
N VAL A 83 24.23 -19.08 11.85
CA VAL A 83 23.65 -17.82 12.35
C VAL A 83 22.14 -17.89 12.61
N GLY A 84 21.54 -19.09 12.51
CA GLY A 84 20.13 -19.32 12.84
C GLY A 84 19.13 -18.66 11.89
N ILE A 85 19.51 -18.39 10.63
CA ILE A 85 18.57 -17.97 9.57
C ILE A 85 17.84 -19.19 9.00
N LEU A 86 18.52 -20.34 8.95
CA LEU A 86 17.98 -21.64 8.56
C LEU A 86 17.91 -22.57 9.78
N CYS A 87 16.79 -23.26 9.96
CA CYS A 87 16.60 -24.23 11.04
C CYS A 87 16.40 -25.64 10.47
N LYS A 88 16.88 -26.67 11.17
CA LYS A 88 16.50 -28.06 10.88
C LYS A 88 15.18 -28.37 11.58
N ASP A 89 14.10 -28.55 10.82
CA ASP A 89 12.84 -29.10 11.34
C ASP A 89 12.92 -30.65 11.29
N PRO A 90 12.73 -31.35 12.42
CA PRO A 90 12.75 -32.82 12.46
C PRO A 90 11.72 -33.50 11.54
N ARG A 91 10.64 -32.80 11.13
CA ARG A 91 9.54 -33.36 10.33
C ARG A 91 9.59 -33.01 8.84
N PHE A 92 10.26 -31.92 8.46
CA PHE A 92 10.26 -31.40 7.07
C PHE A 92 11.67 -31.12 6.50
N GLY A 93 12.75 -31.40 7.22
CA GLY A 93 14.12 -31.13 6.78
C GLY A 93 14.58 -29.70 7.11
N ILE A 94 15.56 -29.17 6.36
CA ILE A 94 16.02 -27.78 6.55
C ILE A 94 14.87 -26.86 6.10
N SER A 95 14.45 -25.96 6.98
CA SER A 95 13.39 -24.97 6.74
C SER A 95 13.87 -23.58 7.15
N THR A 96 13.39 -22.56 6.46
CA THR A 96 13.59 -21.16 6.88
C THR A 96 12.85 -20.92 8.18
N GLU A 97 13.43 -20.13 9.09
CA GLU A 97 12.66 -19.67 10.24
C GLU A 97 11.40 -18.94 9.72
N LYS A 98 10.21 -19.33 10.21
CA LYS A 98 8.92 -18.85 9.69
C LYS A 98 8.76 -17.32 9.77
N ASP A 99 9.60 -16.63 10.55
CA ASP A 99 9.54 -15.19 10.82
C ASP A 99 10.89 -14.47 10.65
N CYS A 100 11.68 -14.84 9.63
CA CYS A 100 12.93 -14.12 9.31
C CYS A 100 12.63 -12.78 8.61
N SER A 101 12.48 -11.72 9.40
CA SER A 101 12.38 -10.34 8.92
C SER A 101 13.71 -9.84 8.33
N ILE A 102 13.67 -8.82 7.48
CA ILE A 102 14.87 -8.17 6.89
C ILE A 102 15.84 -7.70 7.98
N THR A 103 15.34 -7.06 9.04
CA THR A 103 16.14 -6.59 10.17
C THR A 103 16.86 -7.73 10.88
N LYS A 104 16.17 -8.86 11.13
CA LYS A 104 16.77 -10.07 11.70
C LYS A 104 17.82 -10.68 10.76
N PHE A 105 17.55 -10.72 9.45
CA PHE A 105 18.51 -11.20 8.47
C PHE A 105 19.79 -10.37 8.49
N LEU A 106 19.68 -9.03 8.40
CA LEU A 106 20.84 -8.12 8.43
C LEU A 106 21.64 -8.25 9.72
N ASN A 107 20.96 -8.39 10.86
CA ASN A 107 21.64 -8.57 12.15
C ASN A 107 22.34 -9.93 12.28
N ARG A 108 21.78 -10.99 11.67
CA ARG A 108 22.34 -12.35 11.74
C ARG A 108 23.49 -12.57 10.76
N ILE A 109 23.50 -11.92 9.59
CA ILE A 109 24.63 -12.03 8.65
C ILE A 109 25.92 -11.43 9.22
N LEU A 110 25.84 -10.52 10.20
CA LEU A 110 27.00 -9.99 10.92
C LEU A 110 27.73 -11.06 11.74
N GLY A 111 27.11 -12.21 12.00
CA GLY A 111 27.75 -13.37 12.63
C GLY A 111 28.58 -14.22 11.68
N LEU A 112 28.59 -13.90 10.38
CA LEU A 112 29.42 -14.60 9.37
C LEU A 112 30.79 -13.95 9.24
N GLU A 113 31.75 -14.71 8.68
CA GLU A 113 33.02 -14.15 8.24
C GLU A 113 32.80 -13.02 7.23
N VAL A 114 33.59 -11.94 7.31
CA VAL A 114 33.41 -10.71 6.53
C VAL A 114 33.27 -10.98 5.02
N HIS A 115 34.07 -11.89 4.47
CA HIS A 115 33.98 -12.27 3.06
C HIS A 115 32.63 -12.93 2.70
N LYS A 116 32.14 -13.82 3.57
CA LYS A 116 30.85 -14.50 3.41
C LYS A 116 29.69 -13.53 3.57
N GLN A 117 29.77 -12.63 4.55
CA GLN A 117 28.79 -11.55 4.74
C GLN A 117 28.66 -10.69 3.49
N ASN A 118 29.79 -10.18 2.97
CA ASN A 118 29.79 -9.31 1.79
C ASN A 118 29.21 -10.02 0.57
N SER A 119 29.57 -11.29 0.37
CA SER A 119 29.08 -12.10 -0.75
C SER A 119 27.58 -12.40 -0.65
N LEU A 120 27.09 -12.73 0.55
CA LEU A 120 25.67 -12.99 0.79
C LEU A 120 24.83 -11.72 0.64
N PHE A 121 25.34 -10.60 1.15
CA PHE A 121 24.68 -9.30 1.05
C PHE A 121 24.65 -8.79 -0.40
N GLN A 122 25.73 -9.00 -1.17
CA GLN A 122 25.76 -8.69 -2.59
C GLN A 122 24.71 -9.52 -3.34
N TYR A 123 24.65 -10.84 -3.09
CA TYR A 123 23.66 -11.71 -3.72
C TYR A 123 22.22 -11.34 -3.37
N PHE A 124 21.97 -10.89 -2.14
CA PHE A 124 20.68 -10.32 -1.72
C PHE A 124 20.36 -9.04 -2.51
N THR A 125 21.31 -8.11 -2.59
CA THR A 125 21.15 -6.82 -3.26
C THR A 125 20.88 -6.99 -4.76
N ASP A 126 21.62 -7.88 -5.44
CA ASP A 126 21.42 -8.16 -6.87
C ASP A 126 20.02 -8.75 -7.15
N ASN A 127 19.53 -9.60 -6.24
CA ASN A 127 18.18 -10.14 -6.34
C ASN A 127 17.10 -9.08 -6.08
N PHE A 128 17.34 -8.17 -5.16
CA PHE A 128 16.47 -7.04 -4.88
C PHE A 128 16.39 -6.11 -6.09
N ASP A 129 17.53 -5.70 -6.65
CA ASP A 129 17.61 -4.84 -7.84
C ASP A 129 16.96 -5.50 -9.06
N TYR A 130 17.19 -6.80 -9.28
CA TYR A 130 16.53 -7.55 -10.34
C TYR A 130 15.00 -7.53 -10.22
N LEU A 131 14.46 -7.71 -9.00
CA LEU A 131 13.01 -7.67 -8.78
C LEU A 131 12.44 -6.27 -9.03
N ILE A 132 13.18 -5.23 -8.65
CA ILE A 132 12.82 -3.84 -8.92
C ILE A 132 12.81 -3.56 -10.42
N GLU A 133 13.87 -3.90 -11.14
CA GLU A 133 13.96 -3.68 -12.58
C GLU A 133 12.89 -4.44 -13.36
N LYS A 134 12.60 -5.68 -12.94
CA LYS A 134 11.54 -6.47 -13.52
C LYS A 134 10.18 -5.78 -13.37
N ASP A 135 9.85 -5.33 -12.16
CA ASP A 135 8.58 -4.64 -11.93
C ASP A 135 8.56 -3.25 -12.60
N LYS A 136 9.70 -2.56 -12.75
CA LYS A 136 9.82 -1.31 -13.53
C LYS A 136 9.48 -1.54 -14.99
N LYS A 137 10.03 -2.60 -15.60
CA LYS A 137 9.73 -3.00 -16.98
C LYS A 137 8.28 -3.44 -17.16
N GLU A 138 7.68 -4.07 -16.14
CA GLU A 138 6.27 -4.46 -16.14
C GLU A 138 5.30 -3.32 -15.75
N GLY A 139 5.81 -2.11 -15.44
CA GLY A 139 4.99 -0.98 -14.98
C GLY A 139 4.33 -1.19 -13.61
N LYS A 140 4.78 -2.17 -12.83
CA LYS A 140 4.27 -2.54 -11.50
C LYS A 140 5.16 -2.09 -10.35
N TYR A 141 6.22 -1.34 -10.67
CA TYR A 141 7.17 -0.85 -9.68
C TYR A 141 6.49 0.09 -8.70
N ASP A 142 6.64 -0.23 -7.43
CA ASP A 142 5.99 0.45 -6.32
C ASP A 142 7.06 1.10 -5.46
N MET A 143 7.15 2.42 -5.53
CA MET A 143 8.15 3.21 -4.78
C MET A 143 7.80 3.34 -3.29
N GLY A 144 6.85 2.57 -2.76
CA GLY A 144 6.33 2.73 -1.40
C GLY A 144 5.31 3.87 -1.25
N ILE A 145 4.95 4.53 -2.36
CA ILE A 145 3.84 5.48 -2.46
C ILE A 145 2.71 4.79 -3.22
N LEU A 146 1.61 4.51 -2.53
CA LEU A 146 0.45 3.87 -3.13
C LEU A 146 -0.41 4.91 -3.87
N ASP A 147 -0.57 4.76 -5.18
CA ASP A 147 -1.60 5.48 -5.90
C ASP A 147 -2.98 4.90 -5.52
N LEU A 148 -3.86 5.72 -4.93
CA LEU A 148 -5.18 5.24 -4.49
C LEU A 148 -6.13 4.89 -5.65
N ALA A 149 -5.81 5.36 -6.86
CA ALA A 149 -6.64 5.25 -8.06
C ALA A 149 -5.78 5.39 -9.34
N PRO A 150 -4.84 4.46 -9.61
CA PRO A 150 -3.98 4.58 -10.79
C PRO A 150 -4.80 4.45 -12.08
N GLY A 151 -4.80 5.51 -12.89
CA GLY A 151 -5.52 5.54 -14.17
C GLY A 151 -7.05 5.63 -14.04
N ASN A 152 -7.56 5.99 -12.86
CA ASN A 152 -8.98 6.12 -12.62
C ASN A 152 -9.33 7.55 -12.24
N ASP A 153 -10.09 8.22 -13.10
CA ASP A 153 -10.48 9.60 -12.91
C ASP A 153 -11.74 9.73 -12.04
N GLU A 154 -12.46 8.64 -11.74
CA GLU A 154 -13.68 8.66 -10.91
C GLU A 154 -13.39 8.63 -9.41
N ILE A 155 -12.83 9.74 -8.94
CA ILE A 155 -12.58 10.01 -7.52
C ILE A 155 -13.59 11.04 -7.03
N TYR A 156 -14.29 10.70 -5.96
CA TYR A 156 -15.29 11.53 -5.29
C TYR A 156 -14.76 11.92 -3.90
N GLU A 157 -14.58 13.21 -3.66
CA GLU A 157 -14.28 13.73 -2.32
C GLU A 157 -15.59 13.83 -1.54
N GLU A 158 -15.77 12.99 -0.51
CA GLU A 158 -17.01 12.95 0.26
C GLU A 158 -17.01 13.96 1.40
N ARG A 159 -15.91 14.02 2.15
CA ARG A 159 -15.78 14.89 3.34
C ARG A 159 -14.35 15.34 3.52
N GLN A 160 -14.22 16.58 4.02
CA GLN A 160 -12.96 17.20 4.38
C GLN A 160 -13.08 17.76 5.79
N GLU A 161 -12.15 17.37 6.67
CA GLU A 161 -12.06 17.88 8.03
C GLU A 161 -10.70 18.56 8.22
N ASN A 162 -10.72 19.84 8.61
CA ASN A 162 -9.52 20.65 8.78
C ASN A 162 -9.20 20.80 10.27
N PHE A 163 -7.95 20.52 10.63
CA PHE A 163 -7.44 20.60 11.99
C PHE A 163 -6.23 21.54 12.06
N LEU A 164 -6.23 22.44 13.04
CA LEU A 164 -5.09 23.31 13.32
C LEU A 164 -4.02 22.53 14.12
N THR A 165 -2.77 22.70 13.74
CA THR A 165 -1.60 22.12 14.41
C THR A 165 -0.64 23.22 14.84
N ALA A 166 0.19 22.94 15.85
CA ALA A 166 1.08 23.92 16.46
C ALA A 166 2.00 24.63 15.45
N GLY A 167 1.90 25.96 15.33
CA GLY A 167 2.76 26.81 14.49
C GLY A 167 2.03 28.00 13.83
N ASN A 168 2.64 28.59 12.79
CA ASN A 168 2.05 29.73 12.08
C ASN A 168 0.71 29.35 11.41
N PRO A 169 -0.33 30.22 11.48
CA PRO A 169 -1.68 29.93 10.97
C PRO A 169 -1.77 29.56 9.48
N GLN A 170 -0.80 30.01 8.68
CA GLN A 170 -0.77 29.78 7.23
C GLN A 170 -0.17 28.42 6.82
N ASP A 171 0.60 27.76 7.70
CA ASP A 171 1.36 26.52 7.38
C ASP A 171 1.07 25.35 8.33
N GLY A 172 0.20 25.53 9.32
CA GLY A 172 -0.06 24.55 10.38
C GLY A 172 -1.35 23.75 10.23
N GLN A 173 -1.83 23.45 9.02
CA GLN A 173 -3.10 22.74 8.85
C GLN A 173 -2.90 21.29 8.41
N VAL A 174 -3.67 20.40 9.02
CA VAL A 174 -3.80 19.01 8.61
C VAL A 174 -5.23 18.78 8.20
N ILE A 175 -5.42 18.04 7.11
CA ILE A 175 -6.72 17.83 6.49
C ILE A 175 -6.96 16.34 6.39
N LEU A 176 -8.03 15.85 7.03
CA LEU A 176 -8.49 14.48 6.88
C LEU A 176 -9.54 14.42 5.78
N TYR A 177 -9.23 13.69 4.71
CA TYR A 177 -10.13 13.45 3.60
C TYR A 177 -10.78 12.07 3.73
N LYS A 178 -12.09 12.03 3.48
CA LYS A 178 -12.82 10.81 3.14
C LYS A 178 -13.06 10.81 1.64
N ILE A 179 -12.44 9.86 0.95
CA ILE A 179 -12.42 9.78 -0.52
C ILE A 179 -13.09 8.47 -0.94
N SER A 180 -13.98 8.55 -1.92
CA SER A 180 -14.58 7.39 -2.58
C SER A 180 -14.01 7.23 -3.99
N VAL A 181 -13.46 6.06 -4.28
CA VAL A 181 -12.88 5.71 -5.58
C VAL A 181 -13.77 4.67 -6.24
N ASP A 182 -14.22 4.96 -7.47
CA ASP A 182 -15.03 4.03 -8.25
C ASP A 182 -14.15 3.04 -9.02
N ARG A 183 -13.90 1.87 -8.45
CA ARG A 183 -13.09 0.82 -9.09
C ARG A 183 -13.88 -0.08 -10.05
N GLY A 184 -15.08 0.32 -10.45
CA GLY A 184 -15.91 -0.46 -11.35
C GLY A 184 -15.36 -0.51 -12.77
N MET A 185 -15.87 -1.47 -13.55
CA MET A 185 -15.60 -1.55 -14.98
C MET A 185 -16.94 -1.43 -15.75
N PRO A 186 -17.17 -0.33 -16.49
CA PRO A 186 -18.34 -0.18 -17.33
C PRO A 186 -18.44 -1.26 -18.40
N TRP A 187 -19.65 -1.48 -18.93
CA TRP A 187 -19.88 -2.47 -19.99
C TRP A 187 -19.00 -2.22 -21.21
N ASP A 188 -18.91 -0.96 -21.68
CA ASP A 188 -18.13 -0.63 -22.88
C ASP A 188 -16.64 -0.95 -22.71
N GLU A 189 -16.08 -0.73 -21.52
CA GLU A 189 -14.69 -1.10 -21.23
C GLU A 189 -14.49 -2.62 -21.23
N ALA A 190 -15.41 -3.36 -20.59
CA ALA A 190 -15.38 -4.82 -20.56
C ALA A 190 -15.56 -5.42 -21.97
N TYR A 191 -16.48 -4.88 -22.77
CA TYR A 191 -16.74 -5.30 -24.14
C TYR A 191 -15.54 -5.03 -25.04
N ASN A 192 -14.96 -3.83 -25.01
CA ASN A 192 -13.74 -3.50 -25.75
C ASN A 192 -12.55 -4.38 -25.37
N ARG A 193 -12.47 -4.81 -24.10
CA ARG A 193 -11.49 -5.83 -23.67
C ARG A 193 -11.79 -7.18 -24.28
N SER A 194 -13.05 -7.63 -24.26
CA SER A 194 -13.46 -8.93 -24.82
C SER A 194 -13.13 -9.08 -26.30
N LEU A 195 -13.17 -7.98 -27.08
CA LEU A 195 -12.81 -7.97 -28.50
C LEU A 195 -11.32 -8.25 -28.77
N LYS A 196 -10.46 -8.05 -27.76
CA LYS A 196 -9.01 -8.28 -27.87
C LYS A 196 -8.60 -9.68 -27.40
N LEU A 197 -9.55 -10.47 -26.91
CA LEU A 197 -9.32 -11.83 -26.42
C LEU A 197 -9.32 -12.81 -27.60
N SER A 198 -8.39 -13.75 -27.57
CA SER A 198 -8.16 -14.70 -28.67
C SER A 198 -8.17 -16.16 -28.20
N GLY A 199 -8.11 -16.39 -26.89
CA GLY A 199 -8.06 -17.70 -26.28
C GLY A 199 -9.42 -18.39 -26.22
N PRO A 200 -9.45 -19.74 -26.32
CA PRO A 200 -10.69 -20.51 -26.38
C PRO A 200 -11.52 -20.41 -25.09
N ASP A 201 -10.85 -20.30 -23.94
CA ASP A 201 -11.48 -20.17 -22.63
C ASP A 201 -11.60 -18.71 -22.16
N GLU A 202 -11.23 -17.74 -23.01
CA GLU A 202 -11.38 -16.32 -22.71
C GLU A 202 -12.80 -15.83 -23.06
N GLY A 203 -13.31 -14.86 -22.30
CA GLY A 203 -14.61 -14.24 -22.55
C GLY A 203 -15.48 -14.09 -21.31
N PHE A 204 -16.78 -13.88 -21.53
CA PHE A 204 -17.75 -13.65 -20.47
C PHE A 204 -18.26 -14.95 -19.86
N TYR A 205 -18.57 -14.87 -18.57
CA TYR A 205 -19.00 -15.99 -17.75
C TYR A 205 -20.15 -15.60 -16.84
N LEU A 206 -21.15 -16.47 -16.72
CA LEU A 206 -22.25 -16.37 -15.75
C LEU A 206 -22.18 -17.49 -14.73
N SER A 207 -22.49 -17.20 -13.47
CA SER A 207 -22.44 -18.22 -12.42
C SER A 207 -23.49 -19.29 -12.64
N LEU A 208 -23.09 -20.56 -12.43
CA LEU A 208 -24.00 -21.71 -12.49
C LEU A 208 -25.01 -21.69 -11.34
N LYS A 209 -24.57 -21.24 -10.17
CA LYS A 209 -25.44 -21.00 -9.01
C LYS A 209 -25.90 -19.56 -9.04
N LEU A 210 -27.21 -19.36 -9.03
CA LEU A 210 -27.81 -18.06 -8.77
C LEU A 210 -27.52 -17.65 -7.31
N ARG A 211 -27.16 -16.39 -7.08
CA ARG A 211 -27.07 -15.83 -5.74
C ARG A 211 -28.17 -14.79 -5.58
N GLY A 212 -29.29 -15.20 -5.01
CA GLY A 212 -30.55 -14.44 -5.07
C GLY A 212 -31.26 -14.67 -6.40
N ASN A 213 -31.81 -13.61 -7.00
CA ASN A 213 -32.51 -13.66 -8.29
C ASN A 213 -31.61 -13.43 -9.52
N HIS A 214 -30.33 -13.11 -9.35
CA HIS A 214 -29.45 -12.74 -10.47
C HIS A 214 -28.17 -13.62 -10.51
N PRO A 215 -27.73 -14.06 -11.70
CA PRO A 215 -26.45 -14.73 -11.87
C PRO A 215 -25.29 -13.73 -11.67
N CYS A 216 -24.18 -14.17 -11.09
CA CYS A 216 -22.95 -13.37 -11.03
C CYS A 216 -22.27 -13.38 -12.40
N VAL A 217 -21.83 -12.21 -12.88
CA VAL A 217 -21.15 -12.06 -14.17
C VAL A 217 -19.69 -11.67 -13.98
N LEU A 218 -18.83 -12.20 -14.84
CA LEU A 218 -17.42 -11.82 -14.91
C LEU A 218 -16.88 -11.96 -16.35
N LEU A 219 -15.74 -11.34 -16.60
CA LEU A 219 -14.94 -11.48 -17.81
C LEU A 219 -13.61 -12.13 -17.43
N ALA A 220 -13.23 -13.20 -18.11
CA ALA A 220 -11.97 -13.90 -17.86
C ALA A 220 -10.99 -13.71 -19.03
N GLU A 221 -9.78 -13.30 -18.71
CA GLU A 221 -8.65 -13.10 -19.63
C GLU A 221 -7.53 -14.05 -19.21
N GLN A 222 -6.88 -14.72 -20.17
CA GLN A 222 -5.80 -15.64 -19.89
C GLN A 222 -4.57 -14.86 -19.43
N GLY A 223 -4.11 -15.19 -18.22
CA GLY A 223 -2.91 -14.62 -17.64
C GLY A 223 -1.66 -15.44 -18.00
N ARG A 224 -0.65 -15.39 -17.12
CA ARG A 224 0.55 -16.22 -17.28
C ARG A 224 0.24 -17.68 -16.91
N GLY A 225 0.48 -18.60 -17.84
CA GLY A 225 0.29 -20.04 -17.63
C GLY A 225 -1.20 -20.44 -17.68
N LYS A 226 -1.63 -21.28 -16.72
CA LYS A 226 -3.01 -21.79 -16.62
C LYS A 226 -3.94 -20.93 -15.76
N ASN A 227 -3.50 -19.72 -15.38
CA ASN A 227 -4.23 -18.83 -14.50
C ASN A 227 -4.94 -17.74 -15.29
N PHE A 228 -6.18 -17.46 -14.93
CA PHE A 228 -7.03 -16.43 -15.53
C PHE A 228 -7.10 -15.19 -14.63
N ILE A 229 -7.02 -14.04 -15.27
CA ILE A 229 -7.31 -12.74 -14.68
C ILE A 229 -8.81 -12.53 -14.81
N VAL A 230 -9.47 -12.30 -13.68
CA VAL A 230 -10.92 -12.12 -13.61
C VAL A 230 -11.26 -10.64 -13.48
N TYR A 231 -12.21 -10.20 -14.28
CA TYR A 231 -12.79 -8.86 -14.26
C TYR A 231 -14.24 -8.94 -13.83
N LYS A 232 -14.66 -8.05 -12.93
CA LYS A 232 -16.04 -7.98 -12.44
C LYS A 232 -16.56 -6.55 -12.53
N PRO A 233 -17.88 -6.36 -12.70
CA PRO A 233 -18.48 -5.03 -12.84
C PRO A 233 -18.17 -4.12 -11.63
N ASN A 234 -18.10 -4.67 -10.42
CA ASN A 234 -17.94 -3.90 -9.19
C ASN A 234 -16.49 -3.65 -8.75
N ILE A 235 -15.50 -4.40 -9.24
CA ILE A 235 -14.10 -4.25 -8.82
C ILE A 235 -13.12 -4.06 -9.98
N GLY A 236 -13.60 -4.17 -11.21
CA GLY A 236 -12.75 -4.24 -12.39
C GLY A 236 -11.82 -5.45 -12.26
N LYS A 237 -10.51 -5.22 -12.39
CA LYS A 237 -9.49 -6.27 -12.32
C LYS A 237 -9.35 -6.86 -10.92
N GLN A 238 -9.62 -8.15 -10.79
CA GLN A 238 -9.36 -8.90 -9.55
C GLN A 238 -7.86 -9.14 -9.34
N THR A 239 -7.34 -8.84 -8.14
CA THR A 239 -5.93 -9.03 -7.78
C THR A 239 -5.50 -10.49 -7.80
N GLN A 240 -6.37 -11.37 -7.31
CA GLN A 240 -6.13 -12.81 -7.28
C GLN A 240 -6.59 -13.44 -8.59
N THR A 241 -5.68 -14.15 -9.24
CA THR A 241 -5.97 -14.96 -10.42
C THR A 241 -6.66 -16.26 -10.04
N GLU A 242 -7.50 -16.77 -10.92
CA GLU A 242 -8.26 -18.01 -10.74
C GLU A 242 -7.76 -19.09 -11.71
N SER A 243 -7.81 -20.36 -11.33
CA SER A 243 -7.52 -21.46 -12.27
C SER A 243 -8.72 -21.72 -13.18
N LEU A 244 -8.47 -22.28 -14.37
CA LEU A 244 -9.54 -22.67 -15.28
C LEU A 244 -10.54 -23.64 -14.65
N ASP A 245 -10.03 -24.65 -13.93
CA ASP A 245 -10.85 -25.67 -13.27
C ASP A 245 -11.83 -25.04 -12.26
N HIS A 246 -11.33 -24.11 -11.44
CA HIS A 246 -12.17 -23.41 -10.45
C HIS A 246 -13.18 -22.44 -11.10
N LEU A 247 -12.85 -21.92 -12.29
CA LEU A 247 -13.74 -21.06 -13.05
C LEU A 247 -14.88 -21.88 -13.64
N GLN A 248 -14.57 -22.97 -14.34
CA GLN A 248 -15.54 -23.84 -14.99
C GLN A 248 -16.46 -24.58 -14.00
N GLN A 249 -15.98 -24.89 -12.79
CA GLN A 249 -16.83 -25.47 -11.73
C GLN A 249 -17.92 -24.51 -11.23
N ARG A 250 -17.71 -23.19 -11.33
CA ARG A 250 -18.59 -22.17 -10.73
C ARG A 250 -19.35 -21.36 -11.76
N TYR A 251 -18.85 -21.28 -12.99
CA TYR A 251 -19.37 -20.43 -14.05
C TYR A 251 -19.44 -21.16 -15.38
N ARG A 252 -20.43 -20.80 -16.19
CA ARG A 252 -20.52 -21.18 -17.60
C ARG A 252 -20.11 -20.00 -18.48
N LYS A 253 -19.40 -20.30 -19.58
CA LYS A 253 -19.05 -19.30 -20.60
C LYS A 253 -20.32 -18.90 -21.35
N VAL A 254 -20.46 -17.62 -21.67
CA VAL A 254 -21.62 -17.03 -22.37
C VAL A 254 -21.17 -16.03 -23.44
N THR A 255 -22.09 -15.69 -24.34
CA THR A 255 -21.82 -14.63 -25.33
C THR A 255 -21.88 -13.24 -24.68
N PRO A 256 -21.26 -12.21 -25.29
CA PRO A 256 -21.36 -10.84 -24.81
C PRO A 256 -22.81 -10.35 -24.69
N GLU A 257 -23.69 -10.75 -25.60
CA GLU A 257 -25.10 -10.35 -25.61
C GLU A 257 -25.84 -10.88 -24.38
N GLU A 258 -25.59 -12.13 -24.00
CA GLU A 258 -26.17 -12.74 -22.78
C GLU A 258 -25.60 -12.13 -21.49
N ALA A 259 -24.35 -11.67 -21.53
CA ALA A 259 -23.66 -11.12 -20.37
C ALA A 259 -24.04 -9.66 -20.08
N ARG A 260 -24.42 -8.89 -21.11
CA ARG A 260 -24.62 -7.44 -21.04
C ARG A 260 -25.57 -7.01 -19.94
N ASP A 261 -26.80 -7.51 -19.96
CA ASP A 261 -27.83 -7.12 -19.00
C ASP A 261 -27.38 -7.45 -17.57
N SER A 262 -26.77 -8.62 -17.37
CA SER A 262 -26.25 -9.02 -16.06
C SER A 262 -25.11 -8.11 -15.59
N TRP A 263 -24.25 -7.67 -16.51
CA TRP A 263 -23.12 -6.77 -16.24
C TRP A 263 -23.59 -5.37 -15.87
N GLU A 264 -24.43 -4.75 -16.71
CA GLU A 264 -24.97 -3.40 -16.48
C GLU A 264 -25.79 -3.35 -15.19
N ASN A 265 -26.61 -4.38 -14.91
CA ASN A 265 -27.37 -4.47 -13.68
C ASN A 265 -26.46 -4.58 -12.45
N GLN A 266 -25.44 -5.45 -12.46
CA GLN A 266 -24.50 -5.56 -11.35
C GLN A 266 -23.62 -4.32 -11.19
N PHE A 267 -23.23 -3.69 -12.29
CA PHE A 267 -22.46 -2.45 -12.30
C PHE A 267 -23.26 -1.32 -11.64
N THR A 268 -24.54 -1.17 -12.00
CA THR A 268 -25.45 -0.16 -11.44
C THR A 268 -25.78 -0.46 -9.98
N PHE A 269 -26.10 -1.71 -9.67
CA PHE A 269 -26.46 -2.14 -8.32
C PHE A 269 -25.31 -1.90 -7.32
N SER A 270 -24.08 -2.27 -7.71
CA SER A 270 -22.91 -2.19 -6.84
C SER A 270 -22.47 -0.76 -6.51
N PHE A 271 -23.03 0.27 -7.15
CA PHE A 271 -22.70 1.66 -6.85
C PHE A 271 -23.11 2.06 -5.42
N LYS A 272 -24.31 1.66 -4.97
CA LYS A 272 -24.85 2.01 -3.64
C LYS A 272 -25.25 0.82 -2.77
N LYS A 273 -25.35 -0.38 -3.35
CA LYS A 273 -25.84 -1.57 -2.63
C LYS A 273 -24.74 -2.62 -2.52
N CYS A 274 -24.63 -3.21 -1.34
CA CYS A 274 -23.66 -4.26 -1.06
C CYS A 274 -24.04 -5.60 -1.69
N SER A 275 -23.07 -6.50 -1.84
CA SER A 275 -23.32 -7.84 -2.39
C SER A 275 -24.33 -8.65 -1.56
N HIS A 276 -24.43 -8.41 -0.25
CA HIS A 276 -25.44 -9.05 0.59
C HIS A 276 -26.87 -8.65 0.20
N ALA A 277 -27.09 -7.35 -0.06
CA ALA A 277 -28.37 -6.87 -0.56
C ALA A 277 -28.65 -7.42 -1.96
N ASN A 278 -27.61 -7.65 -2.78
CA ASN A 278 -27.77 -8.29 -4.09
C ASN A 278 -28.28 -9.73 -3.96
N TRP A 279 -27.71 -10.48 -3.02
CA TRP A 279 -27.99 -11.92 -2.87
C TRP A 279 -29.27 -12.20 -2.08
N ASN A 280 -29.52 -11.44 -1.02
CA ASN A 280 -30.59 -11.73 -0.07
C ASN A 280 -31.73 -10.69 -0.12
N GLY A 281 -31.65 -9.71 -1.02
CA GLY A 281 -32.57 -8.55 -1.09
C GLY A 281 -32.32 -7.50 -0.01
N LYS A 282 -31.82 -7.91 1.16
CA LYS A 282 -31.49 -7.04 2.30
C LYS A 282 -30.13 -7.38 2.91
N CYS A 283 -29.51 -6.41 3.57
CA CYS A 283 -28.28 -6.61 4.30
C CYS A 283 -28.53 -6.42 5.79
N LYS A 284 -28.39 -7.50 6.57
CA LYS A 284 -28.58 -7.47 8.04
C LYS A 284 -27.82 -6.35 8.73
N LYS A 285 -26.56 -6.12 8.31
CA LYS A 285 -25.74 -5.01 8.84
C LYS A 285 -26.38 -3.65 8.61
N ILE A 286 -26.92 -3.40 7.41
CA ILE A 286 -27.60 -2.14 7.09
C ILE A 286 -28.92 -2.04 7.85
N GLU A 287 -29.65 -3.14 8.01
CA GLU A 287 -30.88 -3.17 8.82
C GLU A 287 -30.62 -2.88 10.31
N GLU A 288 -29.47 -3.32 10.83
CA GLU A 288 -28.98 -3.02 12.18
C GLU A 288 -28.38 -1.60 12.29
N GLY A 289 -28.45 -0.78 11.24
CA GLY A 289 -27.93 0.59 11.22
C GLY A 289 -26.42 0.71 11.00
N GLN A 290 -25.73 -0.38 10.65
CA GLN A 290 -24.30 -0.40 10.36
C GLN A 290 -24.01 -0.21 8.86
N GLU A 291 -22.87 0.40 8.54
CA GLU A 291 -22.42 0.53 7.15
C GLU A 291 -21.88 -0.81 6.60
N CYS A 292 -22.22 -1.14 5.35
CA CYS A 292 -21.72 -2.32 4.66
C CYS A 292 -21.20 -1.99 3.27
N LEU A 293 -19.88 -1.96 3.11
CA LEU A 293 -19.21 -1.66 1.85
C LEU A 293 -18.85 -2.92 1.02
N GLN A 294 -19.26 -4.10 1.50
CA GLN A 294 -18.83 -5.37 0.90
C GLN A 294 -19.47 -5.56 -0.48
N GLY A 295 -18.63 -5.79 -1.50
CA GLY A 295 -19.07 -5.95 -2.87
C GLY A 295 -19.51 -4.66 -3.56
N MET A 296 -19.37 -3.50 -2.91
CA MET A 296 -19.62 -2.21 -3.53
C MET A 296 -18.47 -1.80 -4.46
N ARG A 297 -18.87 -1.00 -5.45
CA ARG A 297 -18.04 -0.43 -6.49
C ARG A 297 -17.22 0.75 -5.98
N LEU A 298 -17.87 1.61 -5.20
CA LEU A 298 -17.22 2.68 -4.48
C LEU A 298 -16.40 2.10 -3.33
N ARG A 299 -15.11 2.35 -3.35
CA ARG A 299 -14.20 2.02 -2.25
C ARG A 299 -13.81 3.30 -1.52
N GLN A 300 -14.12 3.33 -0.24
CA GLN A 300 -13.76 4.43 0.64
C GLN A 300 -12.31 4.30 1.13
N TYR A 301 -11.63 5.43 1.17
CA TYR A 301 -10.29 5.60 1.72
C TYR A 301 -10.26 6.84 2.59
N HIS A 302 -9.48 6.76 3.67
CA HIS A 302 -9.18 7.88 4.54
C HIS A 302 -7.74 8.32 4.31
N MET A 303 -7.55 9.60 4.00
CA MET A 303 -6.25 10.17 3.64
C MET A 303 -6.00 11.44 4.44
N LEU A 304 -4.90 11.46 5.19
CA LEU A 304 -4.46 12.62 5.95
C LEU A 304 -3.45 13.41 5.12
N CYS A 305 -3.69 14.70 4.89
CA CYS A 305 -2.86 15.59 4.09
C CYS A 305 -2.44 16.84 4.88
N GLY A 306 -1.49 17.60 4.35
CA GLY A 306 -1.04 18.87 4.93
C GLY A 306 0.28 18.74 5.67
N THR A 307 0.39 19.38 6.84
CA THR A 307 1.65 19.44 7.61
C THR A 307 1.84 18.19 8.48
N LEU A 308 2.04 17.06 7.81
CA LEU A 308 2.01 15.72 8.43
C LEU A 308 3.12 15.46 9.43
N LEU A 309 4.30 16.09 9.29
CA LEU A 309 5.44 15.87 10.20
C LEU A 309 5.11 16.15 11.67
N ARG A 310 4.19 17.09 11.93
CA ARG A 310 3.81 17.49 13.30
C ARG A 310 2.88 16.50 13.97
N VAL A 311 2.05 15.83 13.19
CA VAL A 311 1.09 14.82 13.65
C VAL A 311 1.60 13.40 13.49
N TRP A 312 2.72 13.22 12.76
CA TRP A 312 3.24 11.92 12.35
C TRP A 312 3.40 10.95 13.50
N LYS A 313 4.11 11.35 14.57
CA LYS A 313 4.35 10.49 15.72
C LYS A 313 3.04 10.05 16.38
N ARG A 314 2.14 10.99 16.69
CA ARG A 314 0.85 10.68 17.32
C ARG A 314 0.01 9.74 16.46
N VAL A 315 -0.05 9.99 15.15
CA VAL A 315 -0.78 9.13 14.21
C VAL A 315 -0.12 7.75 14.10
N ALA A 316 1.20 7.66 14.07
CA ALA A 316 1.94 6.40 14.03
C ALA A 316 1.72 5.58 15.32
N ASP A 317 1.69 6.24 16.48
CA ASP A 317 1.43 5.61 17.77
C ASP A 317 0.01 5.01 17.79
N VAL A 318 -1.02 5.77 17.37
CA VAL A 318 -2.40 5.26 17.25
C VAL A 318 -2.50 4.08 16.28
N VAL A 319 -1.86 4.16 15.12
CA VAL A 319 -1.87 3.07 14.13
C VAL A 319 -1.14 1.84 14.68
N SER A 320 -0.03 2.05 15.39
CA SER A 320 0.75 0.98 16.04
C SER A 320 -0.07 0.27 17.11
N ASP A 321 -0.79 1.00 17.95
CA ASP A 321 -1.62 0.41 19.00
C ASP A 321 -2.74 -0.47 18.45
N ILE A 322 -3.32 -0.11 17.31
CA ILE A 322 -4.47 -0.81 16.73
C ILE A 322 -4.03 -1.95 15.81
N THR A 323 -2.98 -1.73 15.03
CA THR A 323 -2.59 -2.64 13.94
C THR A 323 -1.32 -3.44 14.23
N SER A 324 -0.69 -3.20 15.39
CA SER A 324 0.62 -3.74 15.76
C SER A 324 1.74 -3.40 14.76
N SER A 325 1.53 -2.36 13.95
CA SER A 325 2.49 -1.82 12.99
C SER A 325 2.47 -0.30 13.03
N SER A 326 3.64 0.31 13.20
CA SER A 326 3.79 1.78 13.12
C SER A 326 3.98 2.28 11.68
N ILE A 327 3.88 1.39 10.68
CA ILE A 327 4.15 1.72 9.29
C ILE A 327 2.98 2.51 8.71
N LEU A 328 3.23 3.79 8.42
CA LEU A 328 2.28 4.67 7.76
C LEU A 328 2.47 4.59 6.23
N GLN A 329 1.43 4.16 5.51
CA GLN A 329 1.46 4.07 4.06
C GLN A 329 1.23 5.44 3.43
N ILE A 330 2.25 5.97 2.74
CA ILE A 330 2.11 7.20 1.96
C ILE A 330 1.29 6.89 0.71
N VAL A 331 0.31 7.74 0.44
CA VAL A 331 -0.57 7.66 -0.72
C VAL A 331 -0.51 8.92 -1.54
N ARG A 332 -0.69 8.73 -2.85
CA ARG A 332 -0.89 9.81 -3.80
C ARG A 332 -2.29 9.70 -4.39
N LEU A 333 -2.94 10.85 -4.47
CA LEU A 333 -4.22 11.04 -5.12
C LEU A 333 -4.04 12.01 -6.29
N LYS A 334 -4.62 11.69 -7.44
CA LYS A 334 -4.71 12.60 -8.57
C LYS A 334 -6.19 12.82 -8.84
N THR A 335 -6.72 13.98 -8.49
CA THR A 335 -8.16 14.26 -8.66
C THR A 335 -8.52 14.53 -10.12
N LYS A 336 -9.83 14.58 -10.44
CA LYS A 336 -10.36 14.94 -11.78
C LYS A 336 -9.79 16.25 -12.32
N GLN A 337 -9.47 17.20 -11.44
CA GLN A 337 -8.91 18.51 -11.78
C GLN A 337 -7.38 18.46 -11.99
N HIS A 338 -6.79 17.25 -12.09
CA HIS A 338 -5.35 17.01 -12.16
C HIS A 338 -4.55 17.55 -10.96
N ASN A 339 -5.23 17.91 -9.86
CA ASN A 339 -4.56 18.26 -8.63
C ASN A 339 -3.97 16.99 -8.01
N LYS A 340 -2.65 17.00 -7.87
CA LYS A 340 -1.90 15.92 -7.20
C LYS A 340 -1.79 16.26 -5.73
N GLN A 341 -2.25 15.36 -4.90
CA GLN A 341 -2.13 15.46 -3.45
C GLN A 341 -1.39 14.24 -2.91
N VAL A 342 -0.56 14.46 -1.91
CA VAL A 342 0.18 13.42 -1.21
C VAL A 342 -0.22 13.48 0.26
N GLY A 343 -0.38 12.31 0.85
CA GLY A 343 -0.90 12.15 2.19
C GLY A 343 -0.58 10.77 2.75
N ILE A 344 -1.08 10.49 3.95
CA ILE A 344 -0.95 9.20 4.60
C ILE A 344 -2.31 8.52 4.60
N LYS A 345 -2.33 7.23 4.25
CA LYS A 345 -3.55 6.43 4.32
C LYS A 345 -3.81 6.02 5.76
N ILE A 346 -5.00 6.31 6.24
CA ILE A 346 -5.46 5.89 7.56
C ILE A 346 -6.35 4.66 7.41
N PRO A 347 -6.04 3.53 8.08
CA PRO A 347 -6.93 2.37 8.11
C PRO A 347 -8.27 2.73 8.75
N GLU A 348 -9.37 2.17 8.25
CA GLU A 348 -10.74 2.44 8.75
C GLU A 348 -10.86 2.30 10.28
N SER A 349 -10.25 1.25 10.83
CA SER A 349 -10.24 0.97 12.27
C SER A 349 -9.55 2.05 13.11
N CYS A 350 -8.64 2.82 12.51
CA CYS A 350 -7.87 3.85 13.19
C CYS A 350 -8.50 5.24 13.06
N VAL A 351 -9.44 5.45 12.13
CA VAL A 351 -9.98 6.77 11.80
C VAL A 351 -10.58 7.47 13.01
N ALA A 352 -11.37 6.76 13.82
CA ALA A 352 -12.02 7.34 15.00
C ALA A 352 -10.98 7.87 16.01
N ARG A 353 -10.00 7.06 16.42
CA ARG A 353 -8.94 7.49 17.33
C ARG A 353 -8.04 8.59 16.74
N VAL A 354 -7.67 8.47 15.46
CA VAL A 354 -6.87 9.51 14.80
C VAL A 354 -7.63 10.84 14.78
N ARG A 355 -8.94 10.81 14.54
CA ARG A 355 -9.79 12.01 14.57
C ARG A 355 -9.86 12.63 15.96
N GLU A 356 -10.01 11.82 17.01
CA GLU A 356 -10.00 12.30 18.41
C GLU A 356 -8.68 12.99 18.76
N GLU A 357 -7.54 12.40 18.41
CA GLU A 357 -6.22 13.01 18.61
C GLU A 357 -6.06 14.34 17.87
N LEU A 358 -6.52 14.40 16.61
CA LEU A 358 -6.48 15.62 15.81
C LEU A 358 -7.39 16.72 16.38
N LEU A 359 -8.55 16.36 16.93
CA LEU A 359 -9.45 17.29 17.61
C LEU A 359 -8.82 17.87 18.88
N GLN A 360 -8.21 17.03 19.72
CA GLN A 360 -7.52 17.49 20.93
C GLN A 360 -6.40 18.47 20.59
N MET A 361 -5.61 18.17 19.56
CA MET A 361 -4.55 19.07 19.07
C MET A 361 -5.12 20.41 18.58
N ASP A 362 -6.24 20.37 17.84
CA ASP A 362 -6.90 21.57 17.33
C ASP A 362 -7.43 22.46 18.46
N GLU A 363 -8.03 21.88 19.49
CA GLU A 363 -8.50 22.58 20.68
C GLU A 363 -7.35 23.23 21.48
N GLU A 364 -6.27 22.47 21.73
CA GLU A 364 -5.05 22.99 22.38
C GLU A 364 -4.49 24.21 21.65
N GLN A 365 -4.49 24.18 20.32
CA GLN A 365 -4.00 25.30 19.51
C GLN A 365 -4.93 26.50 19.51
N LYS A 366 -6.25 26.29 19.42
CA LYS A 366 -7.24 27.37 19.53
C LYS A 366 -7.14 28.07 20.88
N LEU A 367 -6.97 27.32 21.97
CA LEU A 367 -6.74 27.86 23.31
C LEU A 367 -5.46 28.69 23.36
N SER A 368 -4.34 28.17 22.83
CA SER A 368 -3.07 28.90 22.79
C SER A 368 -3.15 30.21 21.98
N GLN A 369 -3.84 30.21 20.85
CA GLN A 369 -4.07 31.41 20.03
C GLN A 369 -4.92 32.45 20.77
N ASN A 370 -5.99 32.02 21.43
CA ASN A 370 -6.84 32.91 22.23
C ASN A 370 -6.08 33.57 23.39
N VAL A 371 -5.19 32.82 24.06
CA VAL A 371 -4.33 33.38 25.13
C VAL A 371 -3.33 34.40 24.58
N LYS A 372 -2.71 34.12 23.43
CA LYS A 372 -1.78 35.05 22.75
C LYS A 372 -2.47 36.34 22.28
N GLN A 373 -3.70 36.23 21.75
CA GLN A 373 -4.47 37.40 21.35
C GLN A 373 -4.85 38.27 22.56
N ARG A 374 -5.27 37.65 23.68
CA ARG A 374 -5.60 38.37 24.91
C ARG A 374 -4.40 39.07 25.54
N THR A 375 -3.21 38.46 25.48
CA THR A 375 -1.96 39.07 25.99
C THR A 375 -1.47 40.21 25.09
N GLN A 376 -1.70 40.16 23.78
CA GLN A 376 -1.41 41.27 22.85
C GLN A 376 -2.40 42.44 22.96
N SER A 377 -3.67 42.18 23.28
CA SER A 377 -4.66 43.24 23.53
C SER A 377 -4.50 43.92 24.89
N GLY A 378 -3.90 43.24 25.89
CA GLY A 378 -3.69 43.77 27.24
C GLY A 378 -2.47 44.67 27.42
N SER A 379 -1.54 44.71 26.45
CA SER A 379 -0.31 45.50 26.53
C SER A 379 -0.39 46.91 25.93
N VAL A 380 -1.56 47.33 25.41
CA VAL A 380 -1.76 48.65 24.78
C VAL A 380 -2.38 49.68 25.74
N SER A 381 -2.77 49.30 26.96
CA SER A 381 -3.38 50.21 27.93
C SER A 381 -2.51 50.42 29.17
N GLN A 382 -1.43 51.19 29.07
CA GLN A 382 -0.99 52.15 30.11
C GLN A 382 0.38 52.76 29.75
N LEU A 383 0.39 54.07 29.49
CA LEU A 383 1.36 55.04 30.00
C LEU A 383 0.93 56.45 29.56
N PRO A 384 0.43 57.32 30.46
CA PRO A 384 0.16 58.71 30.14
C PRO A 384 1.48 59.46 29.88
N ARG A 385 1.53 60.21 28.77
CA ARG A 385 2.59 61.17 28.45
C ARG A 385 2.73 62.19 29.57
N VAL A 386 3.83 62.14 30.33
CA VAL A 386 4.28 63.29 31.12
C VAL A 386 5.18 64.14 30.21
N LYS A 387 4.66 65.29 29.76
CA LYS A 387 5.48 66.36 29.17
C LYS A 387 6.12 67.13 30.33
N ALA A 388 7.44 67.14 30.42
CA ALA A 388 8.17 68.09 31.24
C ALA A 388 8.57 69.30 30.37
N LEU A 389 8.30 70.49 30.91
CA LEU A 389 8.68 71.81 30.42
C LEU A 389 10.16 72.10 30.71
#